data_AF-A0AAD5Z7Z1-F1
#
_entry.id   AF-A0AAD5Z7Z1-F1
#
_cell.length_a   1.000
_cell.length_b   1.000
_cell.length_c   1.000
_cell.angle_alpha   90.00
_cell.angle_beta   90.00
_cell.angle_gamma   90.00
#
_symmetry.space_group_name_H-M   'P 1'
#
loop_
_entity.id
_entity.type
_entity.pdbx_description
1 polymer ?
#
loop_
_entity_poly.entity_id
_entity_poly.type
_entity_poly.pdbx_seq_one_letter_code
_entity_poly.pdbx_strand_id
1 'polypeptide(L)'
;MAPSFTSTSPPDNSKAALKQLSSYNSHLLRRVSSHKLLSISSTLLFRTAILLTMTLVLLFTLHYPSLLSHSLSLSSPHPTNPHRSLLSSNRLQSLNPLEIRRSATPTRTNGLSILVTGAAGFVGTHCSLALKARGDGVLGLDNFNSYYDPSLKRARQKLLHKNGVVIVEADINDSQLLIKLFQLVHFTHVLHLAAQAGVRYAMKSPQSYIQSNVAGFVSLLEVAAKNADPQPAIVWASSSSVYGLNKVSPFSESHRTDQPASLYAATKKAGEEIAHVYNHIYGLSLTGLRFFTVYGPWGRPDMAYFSFVHNIIEGKPINIFSNAKRDFTYIDDVVKGCIGALDTAKPSTGLPGGSKKTGPAELRVYNLGNTSPVPVTKMVSIIESLLGKKAKKNVVEMPSNGDVPFTHANVSLAERDFGYHPSTDLGTGLKQFVKWYVDYYKLELISKKKEKTKEKVAST
;
A
#
# COMPACT_ATOMS: atom_id res chain seq x y z
N MET A 1 6.59 44.23 70.85
CA MET A 1 6.27 44.53 72.26
C MET A 1 5.01 43.78 72.63
N ALA A 2 5.10 42.93 73.66
CA ALA A 2 3.99 42.28 74.36
C ALA A 2 3.17 43.33 75.16
N PRO A 3 2.16 42.96 75.97
CA PRO A 3 0.94 42.20 75.69
C PRO A 3 -0.33 42.88 76.31
N SER A 4 -1.49 42.23 76.10
CA SER A 4 -2.62 42.01 77.03
C SER A 4 -3.03 43.05 78.09
N PHE A 5 -4.35 43.25 78.21
CA PHE A 5 -5.05 43.12 79.50
C PHE A 5 -6.45 42.53 79.35
N THR A 6 -6.77 41.66 80.29
CA THR A 6 -8.02 40.90 80.52
C THR A 6 -8.97 41.63 81.46
N SER A 7 -10.27 41.28 81.44
CA SER A 7 -11.06 41.26 82.69
C SER A 7 -12.21 40.23 82.62
N THR A 8 -12.67 39.82 83.80
CA THR A 8 -13.36 38.56 84.15
C THR A 8 -14.80 38.77 84.65
N SER A 9 -15.66 37.73 84.56
CA SER A 9 -16.71 37.29 85.55
C SER A 9 -17.78 36.40 84.87
N PRO A 10 -18.74 35.72 85.56
CA PRO A 10 -18.76 34.93 86.82
C PRO A 10 -19.32 33.48 86.59
N PRO A 11 -19.55 32.62 87.63
CA PRO A 11 -19.75 31.17 87.46
C PRO A 11 -21.23 30.70 87.51
N ASP A 12 -21.56 29.59 86.84
CA ASP A 12 -22.93 29.02 86.84
C ASP A 12 -22.96 27.46 86.82
N ASN A 13 -23.91 26.91 87.58
CA ASN A 13 -24.09 25.53 88.06
C ASN A 13 -24.50 24.49 86.99
N SER A 14 -24.12 24.70 85.73
CA SER A 14 -24.47 23.85 84.60
C SER A 14 -23.69 22.52 84.54
N LYS A 15 -22.50 22.45 85.16
CA LYS A 15 -21.57 21.31 84.99
C LYS A 15 -21.94 20.04 85.76
N ALA A 16 -22.75 20.13 86.82
CA ALA A 16 -23.12 18.94 87.62
C ALA A 16 -24.29 18.16 86.98
N ALA A 17 -25.32 18.87 86.48
CA ALA A 17 -26.46 18.27 85.80
C ALA A 17 -26.09 17.67 84.42
N LEU A 18 -25.14 18.28 83.70
CA LEU A 18 -24.65 17.76 82.41
C LEU A 18 -23.85 16.45 82.55
N LYS A 19 -23.23 16.20 83.70
CA LYS A 19 -22.39 15.00 83.89
C LYS A 19 -23.25 13.74 84.09
N GLN A 20 -24.37 13.84 84.81
CA GLN A 20 -25.32 12.73 84.99
C GLN A 20 -26.13 12.42 83.71
N LEU A 21 -26.50 13.43 82.91
CA LEU A 21 -27.15 13.21 81.61
C LEU A 21 -26.22 12.56 80.56
N SER A 22 -24.91 12.88 80.58
CA SER A 22 -23.95 12.28 79.64
C SER A 22 -23.65 10.79 79.93
N SER A 23 -23.75 10.38 81.20
CA SER A 23 -23.49 9.00 81.62
C SER A 23 -24.66 8.05 81.33
N TYR A 24 -25.90 8.56 81.27
CA TYR A 24 -27.09 7.75 81.00
C TYR A 24 -27.32 7.57 79.48
N ASN A 25 -27.01 8.60 78.68
CA ASN A 25 -27.12 8.54 77.22
C ASN A 25 -25.99 7.74 76.54
N SER A 26 -24.81 7.64 77.15
CA SER A 26 -23.69 6.85 76.60
C SER A 26 -23.87 5.33 76.75
N HIS A 27 -24.73 4.87 77.65
CA HIS A 27 -25.06 3.44 77.81
C HIS A 27 -26.25 2.98 76.97
N LEU A 28 -27.24 3.84 76.71
CA LEU A 28 -28.40 3.54 75.85
C LEU A 28 -28.09 3.65 74.35
N LEU A 29 -27.12 4.48 73.95
CA LEU A 29 -26.66 4.56 72.55
C LEU A 29 -25.59 3.52 72.17
N ARG A 30 -25.22 2.63 73.09
CA ARG A 30 -24.19 1.58 72.86
C ARG A 30 -24.77 0.17 72.66
N ARG A 31 -26.08 0.04 72.43
CA ARG A 31 -26.73 -1.24 72.11
C ARG A 31 -27.87 -1.07 71.10
N VAL A 32 -27.56 -0.68 69.87
CA VAL A 32 -28.03 -1.36 68.65
C VAL A 32 -27.00 -1.04 67.59
N SER A 33 -26.36 -2.06 67.04
CA SER A 33 -25.31 -1.96 66.03
C SER A 33 -25.82 -1.27 64.75
N SER A 34 -25.68 0.05 64.69
CA SER A 34 -25.95 0.88 63.52
C SER A 34 -25.11 0.43 62.32
N HIS A 35 -23.92 -0.12 62.53
CA HIS A 35 -23.14 -0.74 61.45
C HIS A 35 -23.77 -2.01 60.85
N LYS A 36 -24.46 -2.86 61.64
CA LYS A 36 -25.14 -4.04 61.08
C LYS A 36 -26.41 -3.66 60.34
N LEU A 37 -27.25 -2.78 60.89
CA LEU A 37 -28.48 -2.34 60.22
C LEU A 37 -28.21 -1.56 58.92
N LEU A 38 -27.18 -0.70 58.88
CA LEU A 38 -26.76 -0.02 57.64
C LEU A 38 -26.10 -0.99 56.64
N SER A 39 -25.37 -2.01 57.09
CA SER A 39 -24.82 -3.03 56.18
C SER A 39 -25.89 -3.97 55.63
N ILE A 40 -26.93 -4.26 56.42
CA ILE A 40 -28.05 -5.12 56.02
C ILE A 40 -28.97 -4.35 55.07
N SER A 41 -29.21 -3.05 55.30
CA SER A 41 -29.99 -2.24 54.35
C SER A 41 -29.25 -2.03 53.03
N SER A 42 -27.93 -1.84 53.05
CA SER A 42 -27.14 -1.70 51.83
C SER A 42 -27.03 -3.02 51.06
N THR A 43 -26.85 -4.16 51.75
CA THR A 43 -26.85 -5.47 51.09
C THR A 43 -28.23 -5.89 50.60
N LEU A 44 -29.31 -5.52 51.29
CA LEU A 44 -30.67 -5.77 50.83
C LEU A 44 -30.99 -4.91 49.60
N LEU A 45 -30.66 -3.61 49.62
CA LEU A 45 -30.80 -2.72 48.46
C LEU A 45 -29.95 -3.18 47.27
N PHE A 46 -28.74 -3.67 47.53
CA PHE A 46 -27.87 -4.21 46.49
C PHE A 46 -28.45 -5.50 45.89
N ARG A 47 -28.98 -6.40 46.73
CA ARG A 47 -29.62 -7.64 46.27
C ARG A 47 -30.92 -7.38 45.52
N THR A 48 -31.75 -6.44 45.97
CA THR A 48 -32.97 -6.07 45.26
C THR A 48 -32.65 -5.38 43.93
N ALA A 49 -31.62 -4.53 43.86
CA ALA A 49 -31.15 -3.93 42.62
C ALA A 49 -30.65 -4.98 41.62
N ILE A 50 -29.87 -5.97 42.07
CA ILE A 50 -29.43 -7.10 41.24
C ILE A 50 -30.62 -7.94 40.76
N LEU A 51 -31.57 -8.24 41.65
CA LEU A 51 -32.74 -9.03 41.26
C LEU A 51 -33.59 -8.28 40.22
N LEU A 52 -33.76 -6.96 40.38
CA LEU A 52 -34.51 -6.12 39.45
C LEU A 52 -33.81 -6.04 38.08
N THR A 53 -32.48 -5.88 38.07
CA THR A 53 -31.70 -5.88 36.82
C THR A 53 -31.71 -7.26 36.15
N MET A 54 -31.58 -8.35 36.89
CA MET A 54 -31.69 -9.70 36.34
C MET A 54 -33.08 -9.97 35.77
N THR A 55 -34.14 -9.49 36.45
CA THR A 55 -35.53 -9.62 35.97
C THR A 55 -35.76 -8.79 34.72
N LEU A 56 -35.23 -7.56 34.65
CA LEU A 56 -35.27 -6.72 33.45
C LEU A 56 -34.50 -7.35 32.29
N VAL A 57 -33.30 -7.89 32.55
CA VAL A 57 -32.51 -8.63 31.55
C VAL A 57 -33.31 -9.84 31.08
N LEU A 58 -33.89 -10.65 31.97
CA LEU A 58 -34.70 -11.81 31.61
C LEU A 58 -35.92 -11.41 30.76
N LEU A 59 -36.68 -10.38 31.16
CA LEU A 59 -37.81 -9.88 30.39
C LEU A 59 -37.37 -9.38 29.01
N PHE A 60 -36.23 -8.70 28.93
CA PHE A 60 -35.63 -8.25 27.69
C PHE A 60 -35.16 -9.42 26.81
N THR A 61 -34.59 -10.47 27.41
CA THR A 61 -34.16 -11.70 26.71
C THR A 61 -35.33 -12.46 26.10
N LEU A 62 -36.46 -12.50 26.80
CA LEU A 62 -37.67 -13.22 26.38
C LEU A 62 -38.46 -12.45 25.32
N HIS A 63 -38.51 -11.11 25.40
CA HIS A 63 -39.25 -10.28 24.45
C HIS A 63 -38.42 -9.85 23.23
N TYR A 64 -37.09 -9.88 23.31
CA TYR A 64 -36.18 -9.53 22.22
C TYR A 64 -35.09 -10.60 22.02
N PRO A 65 -35.47 -11.82 21.56
CA PRO A 65 -34.53 -12.93 21.40
C PRO A 65 -33.39 -12.65 20.40
N SER A 66 -33.55 -11.65 19.52
CA SER A 66 -32.53 -11.22 18.55
C SER A 66 -31.38 -10.39 19.14
N LEU A 67 -31.48 -9.93 20.40
CA LEU A 67 -30.46 -9.07 21.02
C LEU A 67 -29.40 -9.83 21.85
N LEU A 68 -29.72 -11.03 22.38
CA LEU A 68 -28.70 -11.88 23.03
C LEU A 68 -27.83 -12.67 22.05
N SER A 69 -28.29 -12.88 20.82
CA SER A 69 -27.40 -13.33 19.74
C SER A 69 -26.31 -12.29 19.39
N HIS A 70 -26.42 -11.04 19.87
CA HIS A 70 -25.53 -9.94 19.48
C HIS A 70 -24.68 -9.34 20.61
N SER A 71 -24.83 -9.74 21.87
CA SER A 71 -24.19 -9.04 23.02
C SER A 71 -23.18 -9.86 23.84
N LEU A 72 -22.99 -11.15 23.55
CA LEU A 72 -21.91 -11.97 24.14
C LEU A 72 -20.72 -12.22 23.18
N SER A 73 -20.62 -11.48 22.07
CA SER A 73 -19.38 -11.45 21.29
C SER A 73 -18.41 -10.42 21.89
N LEU A 74 -17.72 -10.80 22.97
CA LEU A 74 -16.35 -10.30 23.14
C LEU A 74 -15.62 -10.64 21.84
N SER A 75 -15.06 -9.60 21.24
CA SER A 75 -14.43 -9.55 19.93
C SER A 75 -13.33 -10.61 19.75
N SER A 76 -13.76 -11.80 19.34
CA SER A 76 -13.02 -12.69 18.44
C SER A 76 -13.18 -12.17 16.99
N PRO A 77 -12.16 -12.33 16.14
CA PRO A 77 -12.14 -11.74 14.81
C PRO A 77 -13.30 -12.26 13.96
N HIS A 78 -13.95 -11.34 13.25
CA HIS A 78 -15.10 -11.60 12.39
C HIS A 78 -14.84 -12.80 11.44
N PRO A 79 -15.78 -13.74 11.31
CA PRO A 79 -15.66 -14.86 10.40
C PRO A 79 -15.81 -14.34 8.97
N THR A 80 -14.70 -14.36 8.24
CA THR A 80 -14.77 -14.41 6.77
C THR A 80 -15.63 -15.61 6.37
N ASN A 81 -16.59 -15.38 5.47
CA ASN A 81 -17.44 -16.40 4.84
C ASN A 81 -16.78 -17.81 4.78
N PRO A 82 -17.35 -18.85 5.42
CA PRO A 82 -16.77 -20.19 5.35
C PRO A 82 -16.90 -20.82 3.95
N HIS A 83 -17.67 -20.20 3.04
CA HIS A 83 -17.77 -20.62 1.64
C HIS A 83 -16.63 -20.12 0.72
N ARG A 84 -15.61 -19.42 1.24
CA ARG A 84 -14.36 -19.15 0.48
C ARG A 84 -13.13 -19.92 0.97
N SER A 85 -13.16 -20.50 2.17
CA SER A 85 -12.02 -21.24 2.74
C SER A 85 -11.83 -22.63 2.10
N LEU A 86 -12.92 -23.30 1.70
CA LEU A 86 -12.83 -24.57 0.96
C LEU A 86 -12.38 -24.40 -0.50
N LEU A 87 -12.31 -23.15 -1.00
CA LEU A 87 -11.77 -22.82 -2.33
C LEU A 87 -10.31 -22.35 -2.28
N SER A 88 -9.72 -22.06 -1.12
CA SER A 88 -8.28 -21.77 -1.01
C SER A 88 -7.46 -23.05 -0.86
N SER A 89 -7.97 -24.04 -0.13
CA SER A 89 -7.35 -25.37 -0.02
C SER A 89 -7.30 -26.11 -1.37
N ASN A 90 -8.32 -25.96 -2.22
CA ASN A 90 -8.32 -26.51 -3.58
C ASN A 90 -7.46 -25.71 -4.57
N ARG A 91 -7.14 -24.44 -4.32
CA ARG A 91 -6.31 -23.63 -5.23
C ARG A 91 -4.83 -23.98 -5.10
N LEU A 92 -4.40 -24.42 -3.91
CA LEU A 92 -3.05 -24.94 -3.69
C LEU A 92 -2.74 -26.23 -4.46
N GLN A 93 -3.76 -27.04 -4.79
CA GLN A 93 -3.61 -28.25 -5.62
C GLN A 93 -3.43 -27.95 -7.12
N SER A 94 -3.65 -26.70 -7.56
CA SER A 94 -3.52 -26.29 -8.97
C SER A 94 -2.12 -25.83 -9.38
N LEU A 95 -1.20 -25.68 -8.42
CA LEU A 95 0.16 -25.25 -8.69
C LEU A 95 1.00 -26.44 -9.13
N ASN A 96 1.28 -26.55 -10.43
CA ASN A 96 2.21 -27.55 -10.95
C ASN A 96 3.64 -27.18 -10.51
N PRO A 97 4.26 -27.93 -9.55
CA PRO A 97 5.55 -27.54 -8.98
C PRO A 97 6.68 -27.56 -10.01
N LEU A 98 6.59 -28.43 -11.02
CA LEU A 98 7.56 -28.51 -12.11
C LEU A 98 7.51 -27.27 -12.99
N GLU A 99 6.32 -26.78 -13.30
CA GLU A 99 6.13 -25.57 -14.09
C GLU A 99 6.65 -24.32 -13.35
N ILE A 100 6.38 -24.23 -12.05
CA ILE A 100 6.92 -23.16 -11.20
C ILE A 100 8.46 -23.18 -11.19
N ARG A 101 9.06 -24.34 -10.92
CA ARG A 101 10.52 -24.49 -10.92
C ARG A 101 11.10 -24.13 -12.28
N ARG A 102 10.52 -24.63 -13.38
CA ARG A 102 10.96 -24.31 -14.75
C ARG A 102 10.89 -22.82 -15.06
N SER A 103 9.82 -22.15 -14.65
CA SER A 103 9.66 -20.70 -14.85
C SER A 103 10.76 -19.92 -14.15
N ALA A 104 11.05 -20.28 -12.89
CA ALA A 104 12.04 -19.66 -12.02
C ALA A 104 13.49 -20.13 -12.25
N THR A 105 13.72 -21.10 -13.12
CA THR A 105 15.07 -21.58 -13.43
C THR A 105 15.72 -20.67 -14.46
N PRO A 106 16.90 -20.08 -14.15
CA PRO A 106 17.65 -19.30 -15.13
C PRO A 106 18.22 -20.19 -16.22
N THR A 107 18.32 -19.64 -17.42
CA THR A 107 18.90 -20.32 -18.61
C THR A 107 20.30 -19.85 -18.95
N ARG A 108 20.70 -18.67 -18.43
CA ARG A 108 22.06 -18.12 -18.58
C ARG A 108 22.95 -18.50 -17.40
N THR A 109 24.26 -18.53 -17.64
CA THR A 109 25.29 -18.62 -16.58
C THR A 109 25.18 -17.42 -15.64
N ASN A 110 25.26 -17.67 -14.33
CA ASN A 110 25.04 -16.65 -13.29
C ASN A 110 23.70 -15.91 -13.42
N GLY A 111 22.69 -16.59 -13.96
CA GLY A 111 21.32 -16.10 -14.08
C GLY A 111 20.68 -15.94 -12.71
N LEU A 112 19.84 -14.91 -12.57
CA LEU A 112 19.08 -14.67 -11.36
C LEU A 112 17.82 -15.54 -11.36
N SER A 113 17.44 -16.06 -10.21
CA SER A 113 16.10 -16.59 -9.95
C SER A 113 15.31 -15.54 -9.17
N ILE A 114 14.25 -14.98 -9.77
CA ILE A 114 13.51 -13.82 -9.25
C ILE A 114 12.03 -14.13 -9.02
N LEU A 115 11.54 -13.79 -7.83
CA LEU A 115 10.10 -13.62 -7.60
C LEU A 115 9.69 -12.18 -7.94
N VAL A 116 8.79 -12.01 -8.92
CA VAL A 116 8.23 -10.71 -9.29
C VAL A 116 6.80 -10.61 -8.75
N THR A 117 6.58 -9.81 -7.71
CA THR A 117 5.22 -9.55 -7.21
C THR A 117 4.57 -8.44 -8.04
N GLY A 118 3.27 -8.53 -8.29
CA GLY A 118 2.57 -7.61 -9.19
C GLY A 118 2.93 -7.85 -10.66
N ALA A 119 3.32 -9.09 -11.02
CA ALA A 119 3.81 -9.44 -12.35
C ALA A 119 2.77 -9.21 -13.46
N ALA A 120 1.46 -9.32 -13.17
CA ALA A 120 0.41 -9.02 -14.13
C ALA A 120 0.07 -7.51 -14.20
N GLY A 121 0.70 -6.69 -13.36
CA GLY A 121 0.64 -5.23 -13.39
C GLY A 121 1.50 -4.62 -14.50
N PHE A 122 1.39 -3.30 -14.67
CA PHE A 122 2.07 -2.56 -15.73
C PHE A 122 3.60 -2.75 -15.68
N VAL A 123 4.26 -2.28 -14.63
CA VAL A 123 5.73 -2.38 -14.51
C VAL A 123 6.18 -3.84 -14.39
N GLY A 124 5.46 -4.65 -13.60
CA GLY A 124 5.81 -6.04 -13.37
C GLY A 124 5.84 -6.90 -14.64
N THR A 125 4.94 -6.67 -15.58
CA THR A 125 4.95 -7.42 -16.85
C THR A 125 6.17 -7.08 -17.69
N HIS A 126 6.52 -5.80 -17.81
CA HIS A 126 7.68 -5.38 -18.60
C HIS A 126 9.00 -5.84 -17.96
N CYS A 127 9.15 -5.73 -16.64
CA CYS A 127 10.32 -6.27 -15.94
C CYS A 127 10.43 -7.80 -16.11
N SER A 128 9.31 -8.53 -15.97
CA SER A 128 9.29 -9.99 -16.13
C SER A 128 9.69 -10.43 -17.54
N LEU A 129 9.21 -9.73 -18.57
CA LEU A 129 9.59 -10.00 -19.97
C LEU A 129 11.08 -9.72 -20.21
N ALA A 130 11.58 -8.59 -19.73
CA ALA A 130 12.98 -8.22 -19.91
C ALA A 130 13.94 -9.17 -19.18
N LEU A 131 13.64 -9.53 -17.93
CA LEU A 131 14.40 -10.53 -17.16
C LEU A 131 14.38 -11.89 -17.85
N LYS A 132 13.21 -12.36 -18.31
CA LYS A 132 13.10 -13.66 -18.99
C LYS A 132 13.85 -13.67 -20.33
N ALA A 133 13.74 -12.61 -21.11
CA ALA A 133 14.45 -12.45 -22.38
C ALA A 133 15.98 -12.39 -22.18
N ARG A 134 16.44 -11.82 -21.06
CA ARG A 134 17.85 -11.84 -20.67
C ARG A 134 18.36 -13.23 -20.33
N GLY A 135 17.46 -14.19 -20.05
CA GLY A 135 17.79 -15.55 -19.66
C GLY A 135 17.71 -15.81 -18.16
N ASP A 136 17.16 -14.88 -17.37
CA ASP A 136 16.89 -15.09 -15.95
C ASP A 136 15.67 -15.99 -15.72
N GLY A 137 15.61 -16.59 -14.54
CA GLY A 137 14.46 -17.33 -14.04
C GLY A 137 13.46 -16.39 -13.39
N VAL A 138 12.19 -16.44 -13.79
CA VAL A 138 11.16 -15.51 -13.31
C VAL A 138 9.93 -16.29 -12.88
N LEU A 139 9.49 -16.10 -11.65
CA LEU A 139 8.16 -16.47 -11.20
C LEU A 139 7.35 -15.23 -10.86
N GLY A 140 6.16 -15.10 -11.44
CA GLY A 140 5.24 -14.01 -11.13
C GLY A 140 4.28 -14.37 -9.98
N LEU A 141 3.86 -13.36 -9.23
CA LEU A 141 2.77 -13.43 -8.25
C LEU A 141 1.83 -12.24 -8.46
N ASP A 142 0.52 -12.45 -8.60
CA ASP A 142 -0.47 -11.37 -8.69
C ASP A 142 -1.85 -11.87 -8.21
N ASN A 143 -2.63 -11.02 -7.54
CA ASN A 143 -3.97 -11.39 -7.08
C ASN A 143 -5.08 -11.01 -8.07
N PHE A 144 -4.74 -10.38 -9.20
CA PHE A 144 -5.67 -9.92 -10.23
C PHE A 144 -6.82 -9.07 -9.68
N ASN A 145 -6.57 -8.28 -8.63
CA ASN A 145 -7.58 -7.41 -8.04
C ASN A 145 -8.28 -6.52 -9.09
N SER A 146 -9.51 -6.13 -8.79
CA SER A 146 -10.39 -5.35 -9.67
C SER A 146 -10.23 -3.83 -9.51
N TYR A 147 -9.02 -3.35 -9.17
CA TYR A 147 -8.73 -1.92 -9.11
C TYR A 147 -8.99 -1.22 -10.46
N TYR A 148 -8.67 -1.92 -11.55
CA TYR A 148 -9.15 -1.66 -12.91
C TYR A 148 -9.57 -2.99 -13.54
N ASP A 149 -10.11 -2.96 -14.76
CA ASP A 149 -10.57 -4.16 -15.48
C ASP A 149 -9.50 -5.28 -15.46
N PRO A 150 -9.78 -6.42 -14.79
CA PRO A 150 -8.85 -7.54 -14.74
C PRO A 150 -8.51 -8.14 -16.12
N SER A 151 -9.34 -7.92 -17.15
CA SER A 151 -9.09 -8.42 -18.50
C SER A 151 -7.72 -8.00 -19.04
N LEU A 152 -7.29 -6.77 -18.75
CA LEU A 152 -5.98 -6.26 -19.14
C LEU A 152 -4.85 -6.99 -18.42
N LYS A 153 -5.00 -7.28 -17.11
CA LYS A 153 -4.02 -8.11 -16.37
C LYS A 153 -3.98 -9.53 -16.93
N ARG A 154 -5.13 -10.11 -17.30
CA ARG A 154 -5.20 -11.44 -17.93
C ARG A 154 -4.55 -11.47 -19.31
N ALA A 155 -4.68 -10.39 -20.10
CA ALA A 155 -3.95 -10.27 -21.35
C ALA A 155 -2.42 -10.23 -21.13
N ARG A 156 -1.96 -9.49 -20.11
CA ARG A 156 -0.55 -9.50 -19.70
C ARG A 156 -0.09 -10.88 -19.21
N GLN A 157 -0.92 -11.60 -18.46
CA GLN A 157 -0.64 -12.99 -18.06
C GLN A 157 -0.44 -13.91 -19.26
N LYS A 158 -1.31 -13.82 -20.29
CA LYS A 158 -1.15 -14.60 -21.54
C LYS A 158 0.15 -14.27 -22.26
N LEU A 159 0.50 -12.98 -22.32
CA LEU A 159 1.77 -12.51 -22.89
C LEU A 159 2.98 -13.09 -22.14
N LEU A 160 2.95 -13.07 -20.81
CA LEU A 160 4.00 -13.61 -19.95
C LEU A 160 4.13 -15.13 -20.10
N HIS A 161 3.01 -15.85 -20.08
CA HIS A 161 2.99 -17.30 -20.28
C HIS A 161 3.58 -17.70 -21.64
N LYS A 162 3.24 -16.97 -22.72
CA LYS A 162 3.83 -17.20 -24.05
C LYS A 162 5.36 -17.07 -24.07
N ASN A 163 5.93 -16.26 -23.17
CA ASN A 163 7.37 -16.06 -23.01
C ASN A 163 7.97 -16.95 -21.90
N GLY A 164 7.22 -17.93 -21.40
CA GLY A 164 7.71 -18.88 -20.40
C GLY A 164 7.78 -18.32 -18.98
N VAL A 165 7.01 -17.28 -18.67
CA VAL A 165 6.82 -16.76 -17.30
C VAL A 165 5.46 -17.19 -16.77
N VAL A 166 5.48 -17.94 -15.68
CA VAL A 166 4.31 -18.42 -14.95
C VAL A 166 3.93 -17.39 -13.88
N ILE A 167 2.64 -17.13 -13.72
CA ILE A 167 2.11 -16.29 -12.65
C ILE A 167 1.28 -17.16 -11.71
N VAL A 168 1.68 -17.16 -10.44
CA VAL A 168 0.89 -17.71 -9.35
C VAL A 168 -0.20 -16.69 -8.98
N GLU A 169 -1.46 -17.11 -9.09
CA GLU A 169 -2.60 -16.28 -8.70
C GLU A 169 -2.86 -16.41 -7.20
N ALA A 170 -2.35 -15.46 -6.43
CA ALA A 170 -2.52 -15.41 -4.98
C ALA A 170 -2.32 -13.99 -4.44
N ASP A 171 -2.82 -13.76 -3.22
CA ASP A 171 -2.57 -12.53 -2.50
C ASP A 171 -1.22 -12.57 -1.80
N ILE A 172 -0.51 -11.43 -1.78
CA ILE A 172 0.79 -11.31 -1.12
C ILE A 172 0.70 -11.50 0.40
N ASN A 173 -0.48 -11.33 0.99
CA ASN A 173 -0.72 -11.59 2.41
C ASN A 173 -0.94 -13.08 2.72
N ASP A 174 -0.94 -13.97 1.73
CA ASP A 174 -0.96 -15.41 1.98
C ASP A 174 0.44 -15.92 2.34
N SER A 175 0.84 -15.71 3.60
CA SER A 175 2.16 -16.09 4.09
C SER A 175 2.42 -17.60 3.96
N GLN A 176 1.40 -18.44 4.08
CA GLN A 176 1.57 -19.89 3.94
C GLN A 176 1.91 -20.29 2.51
N LEU A 177 1.27 -19.66 1.52
CA LEU A 177 1.64 -19.83 0.13
C LEU A 177 3.03 -19.27 -0.17
N LEU A 178 3.38 -18.09 0.35
CA LEU A 178 4.72 -17.54 0.19
C LEU A 178 5.79 -18.49 0.76
N ILE A 179 5.61 -19.02 1.97
CA ILE A 179 6.54 -20.00 2.56
C ILE A 179 6.74 -21.19 1.63
N LYS A 180 5.66 -21.73 1.06
CA LYS A 180 5.74 -22.86 0.11
C LYS A 180 6.49 -22.49 -1.17
N LEU A 181 6.31 -21.28 -1.70
CA LEU A 181 7.03 -20.82 -2.88
C LEU A 181 8.53 -20.70 -2.61
N PHE A 182 8.92 -20.14 -1.46
CA PHE A 182 10.32 -20.01 -1.04
C PHE A 182 10.99 -21.36 -0.72
N GLN A 183 10.22 -22.35 -0.27
CA GLN A 183 10.69 -23.73 -0.13
C GLN A 183 10.81 -24.46 -1.47
N LEU A 184 9.94 -24.13 -2.43
CA LEU A 184 9.92 -24.77 -3.74
C LEU A 184 11.01 -24.22 -4.67
N VAL A 185 11.34 -22.94 -4.55
CA VAL A 185 12.28 -22.21 -5.40
C VAL A 185 13.23 -21.40 -4.52
N HIS A 186 14.53 -21.61 -4.70
CA HIS A 186 15.55 -20.74 -4.13
C HIS A 186 15.63 -19.44 -4.96
N PHE A 187 14.90 -18.42 -4.51
CA PHE A 187 14.98 -17.10 -5.11
C PHE A 187 16.28 -16.41 -4.69
N THR A 188 17.08 -16.03 -5.67
CA THR A 188 18.24 -15.16 -5.44
C THR A 188 17.80 -13.72 -5.16
N HIS A 189 16.68 -13.31 -5.77
CA HIS A 189 16.18 -11.95 -5.72
C HIS A 189 14.66 -11.92 -5.63
N VAL A 190 14.13 -10.82 -5.08
CA VAL A 190 12.71 -10.47 -5.18
C VAL A 190 12.60 -9.07 -5.79
N LEU A 191 11.75 -8.94 -6.80
CA LEU A 191 11.32 -7.65 -7.34
C LEU A 191 9.87 -7.40 -6.90
N HIS A 192 9.70 -6.66 -5.80
CA HIS A 192 8.40 -6.42 -5.18
C HIS A 192 7.70 -5.18 -5.77
N LEU A 193 6.77 -5.41 -6.71
CA LEU A 193 6.00 -4.36 -7.39
C LEU A 193 4.49 -4.42 -7.07
N ALA A 194 4.03 -5.47 -6.38
CA ALA A 194 2.65 -5.57 -5.91
C ALA A 194 2.36 -4.46 -4.90
N ALA A 195 1.42 -3.58 -5.25
CA ALA A 195 0.93 -2.53 -4.37
C ALA A 195 -0.43 -2.04 -4.87
N GLN A 196 -1.25 -1.56 -3.95
CA GLN A 196 -2.34 -0.68 -4.29
C GLN A 196 -1.77 0.71 -4.60
N ALA A 197 -2.06 1.21 -5.80
CA ALA A 197 -1.43 2.41 -6.34
C ALA A 197 -2.46 3.50 -6.68
N GLY A 198 -1.94 4.70 -6.95
CA GLY A 198 -2.71 5.88 -7.34
C GLY A 198 -3.07 6.74 -6.12
N VAL A 199 -2.78 8.04 -6.20
CA VAL A 199 -3.00 8.98 -5.09
C VAL A 199 -4.49 9.14 -4.78
N ARG A 200 -5.31 9.33 -5.82
CA ARG A 200 -6.73 9.69 -5.70
C ARG A 200 -7.61 8.55 -5.20
N TYR A 201 -7.25 7.31 -5.52
CA TYR A 201 -8.04 6.15 -5.11
C TYR A 201 -7.88 5.81 -3.62
N ALA A 202 -6.82 6.30 -2.97
CA ALA A 202 -6.62 6.15 -1.52
C ALA A 202 -7.73 6.81 -0.69
N MET A 203 -8.36 7.85 -1.20
CA MET A 203 -9.52 8.46 -0.57
C MET A 203 -10.78 7.57 -0.68
N LYS A 204 -10.87 6.75 -1.74
CA LYS A 204 -12.03 5.89 -1.99
C LYS A 204 -11.93 4.56 -1.26
N SER A 205 -10.74 3.98 -1.17
CA SER A 205 -10.52 2.67 -0.55
C SER A 205 -9.23 2.65 0.27
N PRO A 206 -9.15 3.41 1.38
CA PRO A 206 -7.92 3.56 2.16
C PRO A 206 -7.37 2.22 2.69
N GLN A 207 -8.26 1.32 3.11
CA GLN A 207 -7.86 0.02 3.68
C GLN A 207 -7.14 -0.87 2.67
N SER A 208 -7.46 -0.78 1.38
CA SER A 208 -6.75 -1.54 0.34
C SER A 208 -5.26 -1.17 0.24
N TYR A 209 -4.89 0.06 0.62
CA TYR A 209 -3.51 0.52 0.67
C TYR A 209 -2.76 -0.02 1.88
N ILE A 210 -3.39 -0.04 3.06
CA ILE A 210 -2.78 -0.64 4.24
C ILE A 210 -2.56 -2.14 4.02
N GLN A 211 -3.59 -2.85 3.53
CA GLN A 211 -3.52 -4.29 3.27
C GLN A 211 -2.46 -4.66 2.23
N SER A 212 -2.38 -3.93 1.13
CA SER A 212 -1.46 -4.28 0.04
C SER A 212 -0.05 -3.74 0.27
N ASN A 213 0.07 -2.48 0.72
CA ASN A 213 1.35 -1.78 0.72
C ASN A 213 2.12 -1.94 2.02
N VAL A 214 1.42 -2.14 3.14
CA VAL A 214 2.04 -2.29 4.47
C VAL A 214 2.01 -3.75 4.89
N ALA A 215 0.83 -4.33 5.08
CA ALA A 215 0.70 -5.72 5.52
C ALA A 215 1.30 -6.71 4.51
N GLY A 216 1.06 -6.49 3.22
CA GLY A 216 1.65 -7.31 2.15
C GLY A 216 3.17 -7.21 2.07
N PHE A 217 3.74 -6.02 2.28
CA PHE A 217 5.19 -5.85 2.29
C PHE A 217 5.83 -6.52 3.51
N VAL A 218 5.24 -6.36 4.70
CA VAL A 218 5.67 -7.07 5.92
C VAL A 218 5.57 -8.58 5.75
N SER A 219 4.49 -9.09 5.15
CA SER A 219 4.32 -10.53 4.90
C SER A 219 5.45 -11.10 4.04
N LEU A 220 5.82 -10.39 2.97
CA LEU A 220 6.96 -10.75 2.13
C LEU A 220 8.28 -10.73 2.91
N LEU A 221 8.55 -9.64 3.64
CA LEU A 221 9.80 -9.47 4.38
C LEU A 221 9.96 -10.50 5.50
N GLU A 222 8.88 -10.84 6.21
CA GLU A 222 8.87 -11.90 7.22
C GLU A 222 9.25 -13.25 6.62
N VAL A 223 8.60 -13.65 5.52
CA VAL A 223 8.89 -14.94 4.86
C VAL A 223 10.30 -14.94 4.29
N ALA A 224 10.74 -13.85 3.66
CA ALA A 224 12.10 -13.76 3.15
C ALA A 224 13.15 -13.82 4.28
N ALA A 225 12.90 -13.18 5.42
CA ALA A 225 13.83 -13.18 6.55
C ALA A 225 13.90 -14.53 7.28
N LYS A 226 12.76 -15.21 7.44
CA LYS A 226 12.63 -16.37 8.33
C LYS A 226 12.58 -17.72 7.61
N ASN A 227 12.20 -17.74 6.34
CA ASN A 227 11.92 -18.97 5.60
C ASN A 227 12.74 -19.14 4.32
N ALA A 228 13.55 -18.16 3.92
CA ALA A 228 14.46 -18.27 2.78
C ALA A 228 15.89 -18.56 3.25
N ASP A 229 16.56 -19.50 2.57
CA ASP A 229 17.96 -19.82 2.80
C ASP A 229 18.67 -20.13 1.45
N PRO A 230 19.61 -19.28 0.99
CA PRO A 230 19.95 -17.98 1.56
C PRO A 230 18.78 -16.98 1.42
N GLN A 231 18.81 -15.92 2.24
CA GLN A 231 17.86 -14.82 2.09
C GLN A 231 18.09 -14.09 0.75
N PRO A 232 17.04 -13.78 -0.02
CA PRO A 232 17.19 -13.05 -1.29
C PRO A 232 17.59 -11.60 -1.06
N ALA A 233 18.17 -10.97 -2.08
CA ALA A 233 18.21 -9.51 -2.15
C ALA A 233 16.85 -8.99 -2.67
N ILE A 234 16.33 -7.93 -2.07
CA ILE A 234 14.97 -7.46 -2.35
C ILE A 234 15.01 -6.03 -2.91
N VAL A 235 14.54 -5.88 -4.14
CA VAL A 235 14.29 -4.59 -4.79
C VAL A 235 12.79 -4.34 -4.77
N TRP A 236 12.35 -3.18 -4.28
CA TRP A 236 10.92 -2.91 -4.13
C TRP A 236 10.51 -1.50 -4.60
N ALA A 237 9.26 -1.37 -5.03
CA ALA A 237 8.72 -0.11 -5.52
C ALA A 237 8.30 0.82 -4.37
N SER A 238 9.12 1.83 -4.09
CA SER A 238 8.70 3.07 -3.42
C SER A 238 8.01 4.00 -4.44
N SER A 239 7.93 5.29 -4.17
CA SER A 239 7.22 6.26 -5.03
C SER A 239 7.76 7.67 -4.83
N SER A 240 7.85 8.46 -5.89
CA SER A 240 8.18 9.89 -5.77
C SER A 240 7.18 10.68 -4.91
N SER A 241 5.98 10.14 -4.69
CA SER A 241 4.98 10.75 -3.80
C SER A 241 5.45 10.91 -2.36
N VAL A 242 6.47 10.17 -1.91
CA VAL A 242 7.04 10.32 -0.56
C VAL A 242 7.67 11.71 -0.33
N TYR A 243 8.06 12.40 -1.40
CA TYR A 243 8.51 13.79 -1.32
C TYR A 243 7.39 14.75 -0.89
N GLY A 244 6.12 14.36 -1.08
CA GLY A 244 4.96 15.04 -0.51
C GLY A 244 4.95 16.55 -0.74
N LEU A 245 4.95 17.32 0.34
CA LEU A 245 4.88 18.79 0.32
C LEU A 245 6.24 19.49 0.10
N ASN A 246 7.30 18.74 -0.21
CA ASN A 246 8.62 19.30 -0.46
C ASN A 246 8.60 20.22 -1.70
N LYS A 247 9.27 21.37 -1.59
CA LYS A 247 9.38 22.40 -2.64
C LYS A 247 10.77 22.46 -3.29
N VAL A 248 11.76 21.76 -2.73
CA VAL A 248 13.14 21.76 -3.23
C VAL A 248 13.25 20.79 -4.42
N SER A 249 13.62 21.32 -5.58
CA SER A 249 13.73 20.60 -6.85
C SER A 249 15.13 20.78 -7.47
N PRO A 250 15.71 19.78 -8.15
CA PRO A 250 15.17 18.43 -8.35
C PRO A 250 15.11 17.65 -7.03
N PHE A 251 14.14 16.74 -6.91
CA PHE A 251 14.01 15.89 -5.73
C PHE A 251 15.20 14.93 -5.65
N SER A 252 15.94 15.00 -4.54
CA SER A 252 17.09 14.15 -4.22
C SER A 252 16.70 13.12 -3.16
N GLU A 253 17.33 11.96 -3.19
CA GLU A 253 17.15 10.90 -2.18
C GLU A 253 17.55 11.36 -0.77
N SER A 254 18.44 12.35 -0.67
CA SER A 254 18.83 13.00 0.58
C SER A 254 17.79 13.95 1.18
N HIS A 255 16.74 14.31 0.42
CA HIS A 255 15.69 15.20 0.94
C HIS A 255 14.79 14.49 1.95
N ARG A 256 14.31 15.25 2.93
CA ARG A 256 13.31 14.79 3.90
C ARG A 256 11.99 14.42 3.20
N THR A 257 11.34 13.39 3.74
CA THR A 257 10.13 12.74 3.19
C THR A 257 9.09 12.46 4.29
N ASP A 258 9.08 13.30 5.33
CA ASP A 258 8.26 13.20 6.54
C ASP A 258 6.93 13.96 6.46
N GLN A 259 6.64 14.61 5.33
CA GLN A 259 5.39 15.33 5.07
C GLN A 259 4.65 14.78 3.83
N PRO A 260 4.20 13.51 3.85
CA PRO A 260 3.48 12.92 2.75
C PRO A 260 2.13 13.63 2.51
N ALA A 261 1.83 13.94 1.25
CA ALA A 261 0.60 14.67 0.88
C ALA A 261 -0.65 13.77 0.76
N SER A 262 -0.51 12.46 0.89
CA SER A 262 -1.61 11.49 0.73
C SER A 262 -1.37 10.21 1.52
N LEU A 263 -2.43 9.43 1.77
CA LEU A 263 -2.32 8.10 2.37
C LEU A 263 -1.43 7.18 1.53
N TYR A 264 -1.54 7.20 0.20
CA TYR A 264 -0.66 6.43 -0.67
C TYR A 264 0.83 6.77 -0.41
N ALA A 265 1.17 8.06 -0.36
CA ALA A 265 2.52 8.51 -0.03
C ALA A 265 2.97 8.05 1.36
N ALA A 266 2.09 8.15 2.36
CA ALA A 266 2.36 7.67 3.71
C ALA A 266 2.64 6.16 3.74
N THR A 267 1.86 5.34 3.03
CA THR A 267 2.12 3.89 2.97
C THR A 267 3.45 3.53 2.32
N LYS A 268 3.85 4.27 1.27
CA LYS A 268 5.15 4.08 0.62
C LYS A 268 6.30 4.54 1.51
N LYS A 269 6.12 5.63 2.25
CA LYS A 269 7.12 6.08 3.22
C LYS A 269 7.23 5.10 4.40
N ALA A 270 6.12 4.58 4.90
CA ALA A 270 6.12 3.51 5.90
C ALA A 270 6.90 2.28 5.43
N GLY A 271 6.77 1.92 4.14
CA GLY A 271 7.58 0.86 3.53
C GLY A 271 9.09 1.13 3.63
N GLU A 272 9.55 2.36 3.44
CA GLU A 272 10.99 2.71 3.59
C GLU A 272 11.48 2.51 5.03
N GLU A 273 10.68 2.92 6.02
CA GLU A 273 11.03 2.74 7.44
C GLU A 273 10.96 1.27 7.87
N ILE A 274 9.97 0.52 7.39
CA ILE A 274 9.86 -0.92 7.61
C ILE A 274 11.08 -1.64 7.00
N ALA A 275 11.46 -1.29 5.77
CA ALA A 275 12.64 -1.86 5.12
C ALA A 275 13.91 -1.62 5.94
N HIS A 276 14.08 -0.41 6.50
CA HIS A 276 15.21 -0.12 7.39
C HIS A 276 15.23 -1.06 8.61
N VAL A 277 14.09 -1.28 9.27
CA VAL A 277 14.01 -2.18 10.42
C VAL A 277 14.35 -3.62 10.03
N TYR A 278 13.83 -4.12 8.91
CA TYR A 278 14.11 -5.50 8.47
C TYR A 278 15.57 -5.70 8.02
N ASN A 279 16.17 -4.70 7.37
CA ASN A 279 17.60 -4.70 7.08
C ASN A 279 18.42 -4.74 8.38
N HIS A 280 18.08 -3.87 9.33
CA HIS A 280 18.80 -3.75 10.59
C HIS A 280 18.71 -5.01 11.45
N ILE A 281 17.52 -5.60 11.61
CA ILE A 281 17.30 -6.75 12.49
C ILE A 281 17.72 -8.05 11.81
N TYR A 282 17.24 -8.27 10.58
CA TYR A 282 17.34 -9.58 9.93
C TYR A 282 18.46 -9.68 8.89
N GLY A 283 19.14 -8.59 8.56
CA GLY A 283 20.22 -8.61 7.57
C GLY A 283 19.74 -8.74 6.13
N LEU A 284 18.49 -8.37 5.82
CA LEU A 284 18.00 -8.35 4.45
C LEU A 284 18.66 -7.21 3.65
N SER A 285 19.22 -7.56 2.49
CA SER A 285 19.67 -6.58 1.50
C SER A 285 18.46 -6.00 0.78
N LEU A 286 18.26 -4.67 0.91
CA LEU A 286 17.03 -4.00 0.54
C LEU A 286 17.30 -2.74 -0.30
N THR A 287 16.69 -2.65 -1.46
CA THR A 287 16.78 -1.48 -2.35
C THR A 287 15.39 -0.94 -2.69
N GLY A 288 15.08 0.28 -2.25
CA GLY A 288 13.84 0.97 -2.56
C GLY A 288 13.95 1.84 -3.81
N LEU A 289 13.01 1.69 -4.74
CA LEU A 289 12.97 2.46 -5.99
C LEU A 289 11.81 3.46 -5.98
N ARG A 290 12.11 4.75 -5.86
CA ARG A 290 11.14 5.84 -5.95
C ARG A 290 10.81 6.12 -7.40
N PHE A 291 9.78 5.43 -7.91
CA PHE A 291 9.29 5.68 -9.27
C PHE A 291 8.64 7.05 -9.40
N PHE A 292 8.95 7.75 -10.48
CA PHE A 292 8.21 8.91 -10.95
C PHE A 292 7.06 8.46 -11.88
N THR A 293 6.50 9.35 -12.70
CA THR A 293 5.28 9.03 -13.46
C THR A 293 5.62 8.11 -14.63
N VAL A 294 5.43 6.81 -14.45
CA VAL A 294 5.68 5.81 -15.49
C VAL A 294 4.58 5.81 -16.54
N TYR A 295 4.95 5.77 -17.82
CA TYR A 295 4.02 5.67 -18.93
C TYR A 295 4.55 4.77 -20.06
N GLY A 296 3.63 4.21 -20.86
CA GLY A 296 3.99 3.36 -22.00
C GLY A 296 2.95 2.29 -22.33
N PRO A 297 3.22 1.45 -23.35
CA PRO A 297 2.39 0.30 -23.71
C PRO A 297 2.04 -0.59 -22.51
N TRP A 298 0.86 -1.23 -22.53
CA TRP A 298 0.37 -2.03 -21.40
C TRP A 298 0.26 -1.24 -20.10
N GLY A 299 0.12 0.07 -20.18
CA GLY A 299 -0.08 1.01 -19.09
C GLY A 299 -1.31 0.72 -18.22
N ARG A 300 -1.48 1.50 -17.14
CA ARG A 300 -2.70 1.42 -16.33
C ARG A 300 -3.78 2.40 -16.83
N PRO A 301 -5.06 2.00 -16.90
CA PRO A 301 -6.13 2.88 -17.37
C PRO A 301 -6.42 4.11 -16.50
N ASP A 302 -6.05 4.07 -15.21
CA ASP A 302 -6.24 5.19 -14.28
C ASP A 302 -5.29 6.37 -14.52
N MET A 303 -4.21 6.17 -15.29
CA MET A 303 -3.20 7.18 -15.53
C MET A 303 -3.62 8.17 -16.63
N ALA A 304 -3.10 9.41 -16.54
CA ALA A 304 -3.53 10.52 -17.39
C ALA A 304 -3.36 10.24 -18.89
N TYR A 305 -2.18 9.77 -19.33
CA TYR A 305 -1.92 9.49 -20.75
C TYR A 305 -2.91 8.47 -21.34
N PHE A 306 -3.26 7.45 -20.56
CA PHE A 306 -4.16 6.38 -20.98
C PHE A 306 -5.60 6.89 -21.08
N SER A 307 -6.09 7.51 -20.01
CA SER A 307 -7.45 8.07 -19.97
C SER A 307 -7.65 9.19 -20.99
N PHE A 308 -6.62 9.98 -21.30
CA PHE A 308 -6.69 11.00 -22.33
C PHE A 308 -6.83 10.41 -23.73
N VAL A 309 -6.03 9.40 -24.09
CA VAL A 309 -6.17 8.71 -25.39
C VAL A 309 -7.58 8.13 -25.52
N HIS A 310 -8.07 7.44 -24.49
CA HIS A 310 -9.42 6.87 -24.47
C HIS A 310 -10.50 7.94 -24.69
N ASN A 311 -10.50 9.00 -23.87
CA ASN A 311 -11.54 10.04 -23.95
C ASN A 311 -11.48 10.82 -25.27
N ILE A 312 -10.28 11.10 -25.80
CA ILE A 312 -10.15 11.81 -27.09
C ILE A 312 -10.74 10.95 -28.21
N ILE A 313 -10.43 9.65 -28.25
CA ILE A 313 -10.99 8.73 -29.24
C ILE A 313 -12.52 8.68 -29.13
N GLU A 314 -13.07 8.58 -27.92
CA GLU A 314 -14.52 8.58 -27.70
C GLU A 314 -15.20 9.95 -27.85
N GLY A 315 -14.43 11.03 -28.06
CA GLY A 315 -14.98 12.39 -28.15
C GLY A 315 -15.53 12.94 -26.84
N LYS A 316 -15.10 12.36 -25.70
CA LYS A 316 -15.39 12.79 -24.33
C LYS A 316 -14.40 13.87 -23.88
N PRO A 317 -14.79 14.75 -22.94
CA PRO A 317 -13.88 15.75 -22.39
C PRO A 317 -12.74 15.13 -21.56
N ILE A 318 -11.62 15.84 -21.51
CA ILE A 318 -10.48 15.55 -20.62
C ILE A 318 -10.29 16.69 -19.63
N ASN A 319 -9.99 16.34 -18.38
CA ASN A 319 -9.66 17.32 -17.34
C ASN A 319 -8.15 17.55 -17.31
N ILE A 320 -7.74 18.80 -17.44
CA ILE A 320 -6.33 19.23 -17.38
C ILE A 320 -6.17 20.13 -16.17
N PHE A 321 -5.26 19.77 -15.26
CA PHE A 321 -4.93 20.63 -14.13
C PHE A 321 -4.01 21.75 -14.57
N SER A 322 -4.37 22.98 -14.24
CA SER A 322 -3.57 24.16 -14.53
C SER A 322 -2.16 24.02 -13.90
N ASN A 323 -1.13 24.43 -14.64
CA ASN A 323 0.28 24.46 -14.20
C ASN A 323 0.92 23.11 -13.81
N ALA A 324 0.26 21.98 -14.02
CA ALA A 324 0.83 20.67 -13.71
C ALA A 324 2.00 20.32 -14.65
N LYS A 325 3.18 20.10 -14.08
CA LYS A 325 4.32 19.49 -14.76
C LYS A 325 4.65 18.16 -14.11
N ARG A 326 5.01 17.17 -14.92
CA ARG A 326 5.36 15.83 -14.44
C ARG A 326 6.65 15.37 -15.08
N ASP A 327 7.41 14.60 -14.31
CA ASP A 327 8.55 13.85 -14.78
C ASP A 327 8.01 12.51 -15.30
N PHE A 328 7.80 12.45 -16.62
CA PHE A 328 7.27 11.27 -17.29
C PHE A 328 8.42 10.36 -17.70
N THR A 329 8.46 9.16 -17.14
CA THR A 329 9.51 8.17 -17.41
C THR A 329 8.92 7.05 -18.25
N TYR A 330 9.53 6.80 -19.40
CA TYR A 330 9.07 5.74 -20.28
C TYR A 330 9.33 4.37 -19.64
N ILE A 331 8.41 3.43 -19.88
CA ILE A 331 8.44 2.12 -19.23
C ILE A 331 9.75 1.37 -19.44
N ASP A 332 10.34 1.40 -20.63
CA ASP A 332 11.59 0.68 -20.90
C ASP A 332 12.77 1.27 -20.10
N ASP A 333 12.77 2.58 -19.87
CA ASP A 333 13.80 3.21 -19.04
C ASP A 333 13.63 2.79 -17.58
N VAL A 334 12.39 2.79 -17.05
CA VAL A 334 12.11 2.28 -15.69
C VAL A 334 12.53 0.82 -15.53
N VAL A 335 12.31 -0.01 -16.54
CA VAL A 335 12.74 -1.42 -16.56
C VAL A 335 14.25 -1.54 -16.48
N LYS A 336 15.02 -0.75 -17.25
CA LYS A 336 16.49 -0.70 -17.15
C LYS A 336 16.93 -0.35 -15.72
N GLY A 337 16.27 0.61 -15.08
CA GLY A 337 16.53 0.98 -13.70
C GLY A 337 16.25 -0.15 -12.70
N CYS A 338 15.14 -0.87 -12.87
CA CYS A 338 14.81 -2.01 -12.03
C CYS A 338 15.83 -3.15 -12.16
N ILE A 339 16.25 -3.44 -13.39
CA ILE A 339 17.22 -4.49 -13.69
C ILE A 339 18.61 -4.11 -13.16
N GLY A 340 19.07 -2.87 -13.39
CA GLY A 340 20.35 -2.40 -12.84
C GLY A 340 20.40 -2.41 -11.31
N ALA A 341 19.27 -2.11 -10.65
CA ALA A 341 19.17 -2.23 -9.20
C ALA A 341 19.26 -3.68 -8.70
N LEU A 342 18.67 -4.64 -9.44
CA LEU A 342 18.81 -6.07 -9.16
C LEU A 342 20.25 -6.53 -9.35
N ASP A 343 20.88 -6.16 -10.46
CA ASP A 343 22.24 -6.61 -10.82
C ASP A 343 23.31 -6.10 -9.85
N THR A 344 23.07 -4.94 -9.23
CA THR A 344 24.00 -4.33 -8.26
C THR A 344 23.64 -4.61 -6.80
N ALA A 345 22.55 -5.34 -6.55
CA ALA A 345 22.16 -5.67 -5.19
C ALA A 345 23.17 -6.60 -4.54
N LYS A 346 23.65 -6.24 -3.35
CA LYS A 346 24.54 -7.11 -2.58
C LYS A 346 23.78 -8.26 -1.90
N PRO A 347 24.44 -9.37 -1.57
CA PRO A 347 23.83 -10.44 -0.79
C PRO A 347 23.32 -9.95 0.56
N SER A 348 22.21 -10.54 1.01
CA SER A 348 21.76 -10.44 2.39
C SER A 348 22.78 -11.08 3.35
N THR A 349 22.83 -10.61 4.59
CA THR A 349 23.74 -11.10 5.64
C THR A 349 23.03 -11.90 6.73
N GLY A 350 21.70 -12.02 6.66
CA GLY A 350 20.92 -12.79 7.60
C GLY A 350 21.17 -14.29 7.51
N LEU A 351 21.10 -14.95 8.65
CA LEU A 351 21.22 -16.40 8.78
C LEU A 351 19.85 -17.08 8.78
N PRO A 352 19.78 -18.39 8.49
CA PRO A 352 18.53 -19.14 8.44
C PRO A 352 17.70 -18.98 9.71
N GLY A 353 16.37 -18.90 9.54
CA GLY A 353 15.42 -18.70 10.63
C GLY A 353 15.33 -17.27 11.17
N GLY A 354 16.07 -16.30 10.59
CA GLY A 354 15.94 -14.88 10.93
C GLY A 354 16.42 -14.51 12.34
N SER A 355 17.31 -15.31 12.93
CA SER A 355 17.72 -15.16 14.34
C SER A 355 19.02 -14.39 14.54
N LYS A 356 19.88 -14.34 13.52
CA LYS A 356 21.22 -13.75 13.55
C LYS A 356 21.61 -13.22 12.16
N LYS A 357 22.61 -12.35 12.09
CA LYS A 357 23.23 -11.89 10.84
C LYS A 357 24.75 -11.87 10.95
N THR A 358 25.45 -12.09 9.84
CA THR A 358 26.92 -12.14 9.77
C THR A 358 27.57 -10.75 9.71
N GLY A 359 26.79 -9.69 9.47
CA GLY A 359 27.27 -8.31 9.38
C GLY A 359 26.18 -7.34 8.93
N PRO A 360 26.51 -6.06 8.67
CA PRO A 360 25.56 -5.12 8.08
C PRO A 360 25.20 -5.54 6.64
N ALA A 361 23.91 -5.47 6.30
CA ALA A 361 23.42 -5.67 4.94
C ALA A 361 23.16 -4.32 4.25
N GLU A 362 23.14 -4.33 2.93
CA GLU A 362 22.95 -3.12 2.13
C GLU A 362 21.50 -2.60 2.21
N LEU A 363 21.35 -1.30 2.46
CA LEU A 363 20.07 -0.58 2.40
C LEU A 363 20.24 0.64 1.50
N ARG A 364 19.53 0.67 0.37
CA ARG A 364 19.64 1.73 -0.64
C ARG A 364 18.27 2.28 -1.03
N VAL A 365 18.22 3.54 -1.43
CA VAL A 365 17.03 4.16 -2.02
C VAL A 365 17.47 4.97 -3.23
N TYR A 366 16.75 4.82 -4.35
CA TYR A 366 17.06 5.51 -5.61
C TYR A 366 15.81 6.12 -6.24
N ASN A 367 15.97 7.28 -6.85
CA ASN A 367 15.00 7.87 -7.75
C ASN A 367 15.12 7.26 -9.15
N LEU A 368 13.99 6.82 -9.70
CA LEU A 368 13.88 6.42 -11.10
C LEU A 368 12.90 7.34 -11.81
N GLY A 369 13.45 8.42 -12.36
CA GLY A 369 12.75 9.44 -13.16
C GLY A 369 13.39 9.65 -14.54
N ASN A 370 12.92 10.64 -15.30
CA ASN A 370 13.46 11.04 -16.61
C ASN A 370 14.25 12.36 -16.56
N THR A 371 14.24 13.09 -15.44
CA THR A 371 14.97 14.35 -15.23
C THR A 371 14.52 15.55 -16.08
N SER A 372 13.49 15.38 -16.91
CA SER A 372 12.95 16.42 -17.79
C SER A 372 11.44 16.62 -17.55
N PRO A 373 11.04 17.50 -16.60
CA PRO A 373 9.63 17.77 -16.32
C PRO A 373 8.93 18.41 -17.52
N VAL A 374 7.78 17.84 -17.91
CA VAL A 374 7.00 18.31 -19.05
C VAL A 374 5.61 18.76 -18.60
N PRO A 375 5.06 19.89 -19.12
CA PRO A 375 3.68 20.26 -18.88
C PRO A 375 2.69 19.21 -19.40
N VAL A 376 1.64 18.93 -18.62
CA VAL A 376 0.55 18.02 -19.03
C VAL A 376 -0.10 18.48 -20.35
N THR A 377 -0.15 19.79 -20.60
CA THR A 377 -0.64 20.36 -21.86
C THR A 377 0.19 19.94 -23.07
N LYS A 378 1.53 19.81 -22.93
CA LYS A 378 2.41 19.32 -24.00
C LYS A 378 2.12 17.85 -24.32
N MET A 379 1.90 17.00 -23.30
CA MET A 379 1.47 15.61 -23.49
C MET A 379 0.16 15.54 -24.29
N VAL A 380 -0.83 16.37 -23.95
CA VAL A 380 -2.11 16.42 -24.67
C VAL A 380 -1.91 16.81 -26.13
N SER A 381 -1.12 17.85 -26.42
CA SER A 381 -0.84 18.27 -27.80
C SER A 381 -0.18 17.17 -28.64
N ILE A 382 0.74 16.38 -28.04
CA ILE A 382 1.35 15.24 -28.71
C ILE A 382 0.30 14.16 -29.02
N ILE A 383 -0.57 13.83 -28.06
CA ILE A 383 -1.65 12.86 -28.25
C ILE A 383 -2.61 13.32 -29.35
N GLU A 384 -3.01 14.59 -29.36
CA GLU A 384 -3.87 15.17 -30.41
C GLU A 384 -3.25 14.99 -31.81
N SER A 385 -1.93 15.21 -31.92
CA SER A 385 -1.19 15.04 -33.17
C SER A 385 -1.15 13.57 -33.62
N LEU A 386 -0.85 12.65 -32.70
CA LEU A 386 -0.77 11.21 -32.97
C LEU A 386 -2.11 10.60 -33.35
N LEU A 387 -3.21 11.08 -32.75
CA LEU A 387 -4.57 10.62 -33.04
C LEU A 387 -5.22 11.34 -34.21
N GLY A 388 -4.66 12.47 -34.66
CA GLY A 388 -5.28 13.34 -35.66
C GLY A 388 -6.61 13.95 -35.20
N LYS A 389 -6.85 14.04 -33.88
CA LYS A 389 -8.13 14.47 -33.29
C LYS A 389 -7.90 15.46 -32.15
N LYS A 390 -8.66 16.56 -32.15
CA LYS A 390 -8.60 17.57 -31.08
C LYS A 390 -9.35 17.11 -29.84
N ALA A 391 -8.76 17.36 -28.68
CA ALA A 391 -9.33 17.03 -27.39
C ALA A 391 -10.34 18.11 -26.96
N LYS A 392 -11.46 17.69 -26.36
CA LYS A 392 -12.37 18.59 -25.64
C LYS A 392 -11.76 18.85 -24.25
N LYS A 393 -11.07 19.97 -24.06
CA LYS A 393 -10.28 20.26 -22.86
C LYS A 393 -11.12 21.02 -21.84
N ASN A 394 -11.18 20.51 -20.61
CA ASN A 394 -11.68 21.23 -19.44
C ASN A 394 -10.49 21.54 -18.52
N VAL A 395 -10.14 22.82 -18.39
CA VAL A 395 -9.07 23.23 -17.48
C VAL A 395 -9.68 23.41 -16.10
N VAL A 396 -9.19 22.65 -15.13
CA VAL A 396 -9.70 22.69 -13.75
C VAL A 396 -8.56 23.00 -12.79
N GLU A 397 -8.89 23.60 -11.65
CA GLU A 397 -7.92 23.77 -10.57
C GLU A 397 -7.50 22.42 -10.00
N MET A 398 -6.26 22.37 -9.47
CA MET A 398 -5.77 21.15 -8.87
C MET A 398 -6.57 20.86 -7.58
N PRO A 399 -7.23 19.70 -7.48
CA PRO A 399 -8.01 19.37 -6.30
C PRO A 399 -7.09 19.16 -5.08
N SER A 400 -7.57 19.52 -3.89
CA SER A 400 -6.93 19.22 -2.61
C SER A 400 -7.05 17.73 -2.23
N ASN A 401 -6.50 16.84 -3.04
CA ASN A 401 -6.58 15.39 -2.88
C ASN A 401 -5.20 14.71 -2.73
N GLY A 402 -4.16 15.50 -2.45
CA GLY A 402 -2.80 15.03 -2.28
C GLY A 402 -1.99 14.84 -3.57
N ASP A 403 -2.54 15.23 -4.73
CA ASP A 403 -1.77 15.34 -5.98
C ASP A 403 -0.82 16.55 -5.90
N VAL A 404 0.40 16.41 -6.42
CA VAL A 404 1.44 17.45 -6.32
C VAL A 404 1.58 18.17 -7.67
N PRO A 405 1.75 19.49 -7.72
CA PRO A 405 1.70 20.23 -8.99
C PRO A 405 2.93 19.99 -9.87
N PHE A 406 4.07 19.66 -9.28
CA PHE A 406 5.35 19.58 -9.97
C PHE A 406 6.17 18.39 -9.43
N THR A 407 6.82 17.65 -10.33
CA THR A 407 7.78 16.60 -9.97
C THR A 407 8.98 16.68 -10.90
N HIS A 408 10.19 16.54 -10.34
CA HIS A 408 11.45 16.51 -11.08
C HIS A 408 12.44 15.63 -10.32
N ALA A 409 12.93 14.57 -10.95
CA ALA A 409 13.86 13.65 -10.31
C ALA A 409 15.32 14.12 -10.47
N ASN A 410 16.10 14.04 -9.39
CA ASN A 410 17.54 13.86 -9.49
C ASN A 410 17.80 12.34 -9.54
N VAL A 411 18.51 11.87 -10.56
CA VAL A 411 18.80 10.44 -10.77
C VAL A 411 20.30 10.12 -10.70
N SER A 412 21.14 11.08 -10.28
CA SER A 412 22.61 10.92 -10.31
C SER A 412 23.11 9.75 -9.47
N LEU A 413 22.40 9.36 -8.40
CA LEU A 413 22.76 8.16 -7.62
C LEU A 413 22.53 6.87 -8.42
N ALA A 414 21.39 6.76 -9.12
CA ALA A 414 21.07 5.61 -9.97
C ALA A 414 22.00 5.54 -11.20
N GLU A 415 22.33 6.69 -11.77
CA GLU A 415 23.30 6.83 -12.85
C GLU A 415 24.69 6.31 -12.43
N ARG A 416 25.19 6.79 -11.28
CA ARG A 416 26.49 6.40 -10.73
C ARG A 416 26.55 4.91 -10.38
N ASP A 417 25.53 4.39 -9.70
CA ASP A 417 25.64 3.07 -9.06
C ASP A 417 25.28 1.93 -10.02
N PHE A 418 24.41 2.15 -11.01
CA PHE A 418 24.00 1.11 -11.96
C PHE A 418 23.73 1.61 -13.39
N GLY A 419 24.29 2.77 -13.76
CA GLY A 419 24.28 3.25 -15.15
C GLY A 419 22.89 3.66 -15.66
N TYR A 420 21.99 4.10 -14.78
CA TYR A 420 20.64 4.51 -15.18
C TYR A 420 20.63 5.84 -15.95
N HIS A 421 20.42 5.74 -17.27
CA HIS A 421 20.30 6.88 -18.19
C HIS A 421 18.97 6.82 -18.93
N PRO A 422 17.90 7.49 -18.44
CA PRO A 422 16.64 7.56 -19.15
C PRO A 422 16.83 8.33 -20.46
N SER A 423 16.38 7.75 -21.57
CA SER A 423 16.74 8.24 -22.92
C SER A 423 15.52 8.46 -23.83
N THR A 424 14.34 7.98 -23.41
CA THR A 424 13.15 8.08 -24.24
C THR A 424 12.42 9.40 -24.00
N ASP A 425 12.36 10.24 -25.03
CA ASP A 425 11.57 11.47 -24.98
C ASP A 425 10.06 11.17 -24.97
N LEU A 426 9.29 12.14 -24.47
CA LEU A 426 7.83 12.00 -24.31
C LEU A 426 7.10 11.69 -25.63
N GLY A 427 7.55 12.28 -26.75
CA GLY A 427 6.94 12.08 -28.06
C GLY A 427 7.11 10.65 -28.55
N THR A 428 8.34 10.14 -28.48
CA THR A 428 8.67 8.76 -28.86
C THR A 428 7.88 7.75 -28.02
N GLY A 429 7.85 7.91 -26.69
CA GLY A 429 7.12 6.98 -25.84
C GLY A 429 5.60 7.03 -26.06
N LEU A 430 5.02 8.22 -26.27
CA LEU A 430 3.58 8.36 -26.55
C LEU A 430 3.21 7.77 -27.90
N LYS A 431 4.08 7.86 -28.90
CA LYS A 431 3.89 7.21 -30.20
C LYS A 431 3.79 5.69 -30.04
N GLN A 432 4.69 5.08 -29.27
CA GLN A 432 4.66 3.64 -28.97
C GLN A 432 3.38 3.26 -28.19
N PHE A 433 3.01 4.07 -27.19
CA PHE A 433 1.78 3.85 -26.43
C PHE A 433 0.52 3.92 -27.30
N VAL A 434 0.37 4.97 -28.12
CA VAL A 434 -0.81 5.14 -28.99
C VAL A 434 -0.89 4.00 -29.99
N LYS A 435 0.24 3.58 -30.58
CA LYS A 435 0.28 2.39 -31.45
C LYS A 435 -0.23 1.15 -30.72
N TRP A 436 0.31 0.86 -29.54
CA TRP A 436 -0.14 -0.26 -28.73
C TRP A 436 -1.64 -0.17 -28.39
N TYR A 437 -2.13 1.01 -28.01
CA TYR A 437 -3.52 1.22 -27.62
C TYR A 437 -4.47 0.90 -28.76
N VAL A 438 -4.17 1.42 -29.96
CA VAL A 438 -4.96 1.20 -31.17
C VAL A 438 -4.95 -0.28 -31.56
N ASP A 439 -3.77 -0.93 -31.53
CA ASP A 439 -3.63 -2.34 -31.87
C ASP A 439 -4.37 -3.24 -30.85
N TYR A 440 -4.23 -2.96 -29.55
CA TYR A 440 -4.82 -3.76 -28.47
C TYR A 440 -6.35 -3.65 -28.42
N TYR A 441 -6.88 -2.43 -28.54
CA TYR A 441 -8.32 -2.18 -28.55
C TYR A 441 -8.97 -2.33 -29.94
N LYS A 442 -8.20 -2.75 -30.96
CA LYS A 442 -8.65 -2.99 -32.34
C LYS A 442 -9.39 -1.78 -32.93
N LEU A 443 -8.82 -0.60 -32.77
CA LEU A 443 -9.41 0.65 -33.24
C LEU A 443 -8.92 0.98 -34.65
N GLU A 444 -9.81 1.46 -35.51
CA GLU A 444 -9.41 2.08 -36.77
C GLU A 444 -9.16 3.57 -36.56
N LEU A 445 -7.91 4.01 -36.66
CA LEU A 445 -7.63 5.44 -36.73
C LEU A 445 -8.10 5.99 -38.08
N ILE A 446 -8.85 7.09 -38.06
CA ILE A 446 -9.25 7.79 -39.28
C ILE A 446 -7.97 8.31 -39.97
N SER A 447 -7.52 7.58 -40.99
CA SER A 447 -6.38 7.99 -41.80
C SER A 447 -6.76 9.23 -42.62
N LYS A 448 -5.96 10.31 -42.49
CA LYS A 448 -6.02 11.52 -43.34
C LYS A 448 -5.97 11.21 -44.86
N LYS A 449 -5.64 9.99 -45.26
CA LYS A 449 -5.66 9.54 -46.66
C LYS A 449 -7.09 9.38 -47.23
N LYS A 450 -8.10 9.13 -46.40
CA LYS A 450 -9.51 9.01 -46.85
C LYS A 450 -10.20 10.36 -47.10
N GLU A 451 -9.79 11.44 -46.43
CA GLU A 451 -10.34 12.79 -46.67
C GLU A 451 -9.88 13.40 -47.99
N LYS A 452 -8.59 13.25 -48.35
CA LYS A 452 -8.08 13.71 -49.66
C LYS A 452 -8.72 13.00 -50.85
N THR A 453 -9.28 11.80 -50.66
CA THR A 453 -9.96 11.07 -51.73
C THR A 453 -11.42 11.52 -51.85
N LYS A 454 -12.07 11.96 -50.76
CA LYS A 454 -13.42 12.53 -50.81
C LYS A 454 -13.46 13.96 -51.36
N GLU A 455 -12.46 14.79 -51.04
CA GLU A 455 -12.36 16.15 -51.63
C GLU A 455 -12.05 16.12 -53.13
N LYS A 456 -11.31 15.11 -53.62
CA LYS A 456 -11.01 14.97 -55.06
C LYS A 456 -12.17 14.42 -55.89
N VAL A 457 -13.13 13.73 -55.26
CA VAL A 457 -14.33 13.19 -55.93
C VAL A 457 -15.51 14.18 -55.85
N ALA A 458 -15.47 15.13 -54.92
CA ALA A 458 -16.44 16.24 -54.84
C ALA A 458 -16.05 17.47 -55.69
N SER A 459 -14.89 17.44 -56.36
CA SER A 459 -14.37 18.50 -57.23
C SER A 459 -14.20 18.08 -58.71
N THR A 460 -14.79 16.95 -59.07
CA THR A 460 -14.99 16.43 -60.43
C THR A 460 -16.46 16.13 -60.61
#